data_AF-A0A3D0GL80-F1
#
_entry.id   AF-A0A3D0GL80-F1
#
_cell.length_a   1.000
_cell.length_b   1.000
_cell.length_c   1.000
_cell.angle_alpha   90.00
_cell.angle_beta   90.00
_cell.angle_gamma   90.00
#
_symmetry.space_group_name_H-M   'P 1'
#
loop_
_entity.id
_entity.type
_entity.pdbx_description
1 polymer ?
#
loop_
_entity_poly.entity_id
_entity_poly.type
_entity_poly.pdbx_seq_one_letter_code
_entity_poly.pdbx_strand_id
1 'polypeptide(L)'
;MSDSDHRDKPLTPSDTATPSESLEPTPSTASEQPRSVAGHSSVSASKVKGSWAGRFALLLVLILIAGLGASGWWLYPQWQARERALAQDLETLRAQLAQIPAVEAERALWQAALGSTEASVARVLESVQQDRRLLTQELTVMREADRAQREALRQFSAADQRIWQLAEARYMLRLAHQRLSLGGDVSVALTLLDSVDKSLQSLDDPRLTSVRSALAFDKEALSRVNAIDIEGTYFQISALLEQLSVASYSPAWIASQSAPPEMPDTSNQPTTKDDSVWVRLLAKLDDYLQVRPLQLEQDWVNPTQANMLLQNLQLLLTQSQIALIARDDRLYHASLEQVSDWLDRYVIMDQDAQAHLRKRIAELQTLSLTRELPSIDRSIIALTDYMALEPETPARSNQDASS
;
A
#
# COMPACT_ATOMS: atom_id res chain seq x y z
N MET A 1 46.18 -25.34 27.19
CA MET A 1 45.97 -24.50 28.38
C MET A 1 44.96 -23.45 28.01
N SER A 2 43.77 -23.32 28.59
CA SER A 2 42.99 -24.08 29.57
C SER A 2 41.54 -23.62 29.28
N ASP A 3 40.60 -24.49 28.97
CA ASP A 3 39.85 -25.40 29.86
C ASP A 3 38.72 -24.72 30.65
N SER A 4 37.55 -25.36 30.48
CA SER A 4 36.40 -25.50 31.40
C SER A 4 35.30 -24.44 31.45
N ASP A 5 34.01 -24.73 31.65
CA ASP A 5 33.13 -25.91 31.48
C ASP A 5 31.71 -25.49 31.98
N HIS A 6 30.69 -26.29 31.64
CA HIS A 6 29.33 -26.46 32.20
C HIS A 6 28.17 -25.64 31.58
N ARG A 7 27.26 -26.23 30.78
CA ARG A 7 26.22 -27.27 31.03
C ARG A 7 25.05 -26.78 31.91
N ASP A 8 23.83 -26.72 31.33
CA ASP A 8 22.75 -27.70 31.60
C ASP A 8 21.39 -27.34 30.93
N LYS A 9 20.87 -28.30 30.16
CA LYS A 9 19.44 -28.64 29.93
C LYS A 9 19.25 -29.96 30.75
N PRO A 10 18.04 -30.46 31.10
CA PRO A 10 16.73 -30.32 30.44
C PRO A 10 15.53 -30.23 31.44
N LEU A 11 14.27 -30.36 30.98
CA LEU A 11 13.20 -31.22 31.55
C LEU A 11 11.79 -30.87 31.01
N THR A 12 11.18 -31.88 30.38
CA THR A 12 9.73 -32.23 30.37
C THR A 12 9.69 -33.73 30.78
N PRO A 13 8.56 -34.42 31.04
CA PRO A 13 7.14 -34.05 31.22
C PRO A 13 6.54 -34.64 32.54
N SER A 14 5.25 -34.46 32.83
CA SER A 14 4.51 -35.31 33.78
C SER A 14 2.99 -35.33 33.53
N ASP A 15 2.58 -36.44 32.91
CA ASP A 15 1.46 -37.36 33.17
C ASP A 15 0.24 -37.05 34.07
N THR A 16 -0.92 -37.38 33.49
CA THR A 16 -1.96 -38.35 33.95
C THR A 16 -2.78 -38.10 35.23
N ALA A 17 -4.12 -37.99 35.07
CA ALA A 17 -5.10 -38.99 35.56
C ALA A 17 -6.57 -38.49 35.50
N THR A 18 -7.42 -39.19 34.73
CA THR A 18 -8.83 -39.48 35.08
C THR A 18 -8.83 -40.78 35.90
N PRO A 19 -9.78 -41.07 36.83
CA PRO A 19 -11.13 -41.52 36.44
C PRO A 19 -12.28 -41.26 37.45
N SER A 20 -13.51 -41.43 36.94
CA SER A 20 -14.77 -41.89 37.59
C SER A 20 -15.08 -41.53 39.06
N GLU A 21 -16.23 -40.89 39.28
CA GLU A 21 -17.18 -41.40 40.29
C GLU A 21 -18.63 -41.05 39.97
N SER A 22 -19.44 -42.10 40.06
CA SER A 22 -20.89 -42.16 40.00
C SER A 22 -21.52 -41.54 41.26
N LEU A 23 -22.76 -41.08 41.17
CA LEU A 23 -23.88 -41.37 42.08
C LEU A 23 -24.86 -40.18 42.12
N GLU A 24 -26.12 -40.47 41.76
CA GLU A 24 -27.29 -39.71 42.21
C GLU A 24 -27.27 -39.50 43.73
N PRO A 25 -28.03 -38.50 44.19
CA PRO A 25 -29.13 -38.88 45.06
C PRO A 25 -30.42 -38.05 44.82
N THR A 26 -31.53 -38.75 44.56
CA THR A 26 -32.83 -38.48 45.24
C THR A 26 -32.64 -38.57 46.77
N PRO A 27 -33.49 -38.08 47.72
CA PRO A 27 -34.97 -38.05 47.64
C PRO A 27 -35.73 -37.05 48.57
N SER A 28 -37.06 -37.02 48.45
CA SER A 28 -38.04 -36.78 49.54
C SER A 28 -39.43 -37.10 48.95
N THR A 29 -40.12 -38.19 49.25
CA THR A 29 -40.54 -38.84 50.52
C THR A 29 -41.59 -38.07 51.30
N ALA A 30 -42.84 -38.55 51.20
CA ALA A 30 -43.75 -38.83 52.31
C ALA A 30 -44.85 -39.76 51.74
N SER A 31 -44.83 -41.06 52.05
CA SER A 31 -45.46 -41.71 53.23
C SER A 31 -46.99 -41.68 53.14
N GLU A 32 -47.75 -42.75 53.41
CA GLU A 32 -47.52 -43.79 54.39
C GLU A 32 -48.47 -44.97 54.16
N GLN A 33 -48.01 -46.16 54.55
CA GLN A 33 -48.79 -47.39 54.70
C GLN A 33 -48.92 -47.68 56.20
N PRO A 34 -49.95 -48.42 56.65
CA PRO A 34 -49.62 -49.59 57.45
C PRO A 34 -50.45 -50.84 57.15
N ARG A 35 -49.98 -51.95 57.75
CA ARG A 35 -50.30 -53.37 57.50
C ARG A 35 -51.31 -53.95 58.52
N SER A 36 -51.96 -55.05 58.08
CA SER A 36 -52.49 -56.21 58.86
C SER A 36 -53.84 -56.00 59.58
N VAL A 37 -54.79 -56.95 59.75
CA VAL A 37 -54.80 -58.43 59.84
C VAL A 37 -56.21 -58.98 59.43
N ALA A 38 -56.24 -60.17 58.82
CA ALA A 38 -57.28 -61.23 58.75
C ALA A 38 -58.81 -60.95 58.68
N GLY A 39 -59.49 -61.72 57.82
CA GLY A 39 -60.91 -62.04 57.97
C GLY A 39 -61.59 -62.57 56.70
N HIS A 40 -61.82 -63.88 56.65
CA HIS A 40 -62.47 -64.62 55.57
C HIS A 40 -63.89 -64.14 55.24
N SER A 41 -64.26 -64.11 53.96
CA SER A 41 -65.43 -64.85 53.45
C SER A 41 -65.54 -64.79 51.91
N SER A 42 -65.92 -65.94 51.37
CA SER A 42 -66.08 -66.33 49.97
C SER A 42 -67.06 -65.48 49.16
N VAL A 43 -66.72 -65.17 47.90
CA VAL A 43 -67.71 -65.16 46.80
C VAL A 43 -67.07 -65.69 45.51
N SER A 44 -67.84 -66.54 44.85
CA SER A 44 -67.62 -67.39 43.68
C SER A 44 -66.71 -66.90 42.55
N ALA A 45 -65.93 -67.86 42.01
CA ALA A 45 -65.49 -67.83 40.63
C ALA A 45 -66.71 -67.78 39.68
N SER A 46 -66.85 -66.71 38.91
CA SER A 46 -67.64 -66.72 37.68
C SER A 46 -66.72 -66.54 36.48
N LYS A 47 -66.51 -67.63 35.73
CA LYS A 47 -66.03 -67.60 34.34
C LYS A 47 -66.93 -66.64 33.55
N VAL A 48 -66.39 -65.51 33.10
CA VAL A 48 -67.09 -64.65 32.13
C VAL A 48 -66.60 -65.02 30.73
N LYS A 49 -67.55 -65.59 29.97
CA LYS A 49 -67.49 -65.85 28.53
C LYS A 49 -67.09 -64.59 27.76
N GLY A 50 -66.35 -64.78 26.67
CA GLY A 50 -65.84 -63.71 25.81
C GLY A 50 -66.90 -62.68 25.42
N SER A 51 -66.54 -61.41 25.58
CA SER A 51 -67.38 -60.26 25.25
C SER A 51 -66.55 -59.23 24.48
N TRP A 52 -67.05 -58.88 23.30
CA TRP A 52 -66.76 -57.79 22.35
C TRP A 52 -65.67 -56.72 22.62
N ALA A 53 -65.38 -56.34 23.86
CA ALA A 53 -64.41 -55.32 24.23
C ALA A 53 -62.96 -55.65 23.80
N GLY A 54 -62.53 -56.91 23.91
CA GLY A 54 -61.20 -57.33 23.45
C GLY A 54 -61.05 -57.28 21.92
N ARG A 55 -62.15 -57.50 21.18
CA ARG A 55 -62.15 -57.39 19.71
C ARG A 55 -62.08 -55.93 19.27
N PHE A 56 -62.74 -55.02 19.99
CA PHE A 56 -62.61 -53.58 19.73
C PHE A 56 -61.22 -53.05 20.07
N ALA A 57 -60.63 -53.46 21.19
CA ALA A 57 -59.25 -53.09 21.52
C ALA A 57 -58.27 -53.53 20.41
N LEU A 58 -58.45 -54.74 19.87
CA LEU A 58 -57.65 -55.26 18.77
C LEU A 58 -57.91 -54.49 17.45
N LEU A 59 -59.16 -54.13 17.17
CA LEU A 59 -59.52 -53.29 16.01
C LEU A 59 -58.90 -51.89 16.11
N LEU A 60 -58.89 -51.30 17.31
CA LEU A 60 -58.34 -49.97 17.57
C LEU A 60 -56.81 -49.96 17.41
N VAL A 61 -56.12 -51.00 17.88
CA VAL A 61 -54.68 -51.19 17.63
C VAL A 61 -54.38 -51.37 16.14
N LEU A 62 -55.20 -52.12 15.42
CA LEU A 62 -55.02 -52.32 13.98
C LEU A 62 -55.22 -51.03 13.18
N ILE A 63 -56.21 -50.21 13.56
CA ILE A 63 -56.43 -48.87 12.98
C ILE A 63 -55.24 -47.95 13.30
N LEU A 64 -54.69 -48.01 14.51
CA LEU A 64 -53.53 -47.20 14.91
C LEU A 64 -52.28 -47.57 14.09
N ILE A 65 -52.02 -48.87 13.88
CA ILE A 65 -50.92 -49.35 13.04
C ILE A 65 -51.14 -48.94 11.57
N ALA A 66 -52.37 -49.05 11.06
CA ALA A 66 -52.71 -48.61 9.71
C ALA A 66 -52.54 -47.08 9.55
N GLY A 67 -52.92 -46.30 10.57
CA GLY A 67 -52.72 -44.85 10.61
C GLY A 67 -51.24 -44.46 10.64
N LEU A 68 -50.42 -45.16 11.44
CA LEU A 68 -48.97 -44.96 11.47
C LEU A 68 -48.33 -45.31 10.12
N GLY A 69 -48.70 -46.43 9.50
CA GLY A 69 -48.24 -46.81 8.17
C GLY A 69 -48.64 -45.82 7.08
N ALA A 70 -49.88 -45.33 7.10
CA ALA A 70 -50.37 -44.31 6.17
C ALA A 70 -49.67 -42.97 6.37
N SER A 71 -49.41 -42.57 7.63
CA SER A 71 -48.67 -41.34 7.95
C SER A 71 -47.21 -41.43 7.47
N GLY A 72 -46.55 -42.58 7.65
CA GLY A 72 -45.21 -42.82 7.14
C GLY A 72 -45.15 -42.77 5.62
N TRP A 73 -46.12 -43.37 4.93
CA TRP A 73 -46.20 -43.35 3.47
C TRP A 73 -46.48 -41.94 2.90
N TRP A 74 -47.23 -41.11 3.62
CA TRP A 74 -47.55 -39.74 3.19
C TRP A 74 -46.43 -38.72 3.48
N LEU A 75 -45.69 -38.90 4.59
CA LEU A 75 -44.54 -38.02 4.92
C LEU A 75 -43.27 -38.37 4.15
N TYR A 76 -43.08 -39.63 3.74
CA TYR A 76 -41.90 -40.07 2.97
C TYR A 76 -41.61 -39.23 1.71
N PRO A 77 -42.59 -38.95 0.82
CA PRO A 77 -42.35 -38.12 -0.36
C PRO A 77 -42.03 -36.66 -0.02
N GLN A 78 -42.56 -36.12 1.08
CA GLN A 78 -42.25 -34.74 1.52
C GLN A 78 -40.82 -34.62 2.04
N TRP A 79 -40.33 -35.64 2.74
CA TRP A 79 -38.97 -35.68 3.25
C TRP A 79 -37.94 -35.76 2.10
N GLN A 80 -38.22 -36.62 1.12
CA GLN A 80 -37.37 -36.77 -0.06
C GLN A 80 -37.36 -35.52 -0.96
N ALA A 81 -38.46 -34.76 -1.01
CA ALA A 81 -38.51 -33.49 -1.71
C ALA A 81 -37.62 -32.42 -1.04
N ARG A 82 -37.55 -32.39 0.30
CA ARG A 82 -36.67 -31.47 1.04
C ARG A 82 -35.20 -31.78 0.81
N GLU A 83 -34.80 -33.04 0.79
CA GLU A 83 -33.41 -33.44 0.48
C GLU A 83 -33.00 -33.01 -0.93
N ARG A 84 -33.90 -33.17 -1.91
CA ARG A 84 -33.64 -32.73 -3.29
C ARG A 84 -33.56 -31.21 -3.41
N ALA A 85 -34.42 -30.48 -2.71
CA ALA A 85 -34.35 -29.01 -2.68
C ALA A 85 -33.04 -28.52 -2.06
N LEU A 86 -32.61 -29.11 -0.95
CA LEU A 86 -31.31 -28.80 -0.33
C LEU A 86 -30.13 -29.14 -1.24
N ALA A 87 -30.18 -30.25 -1.97
CA ALA A 87 -29.14 -30.61 -2.93
C ALA A 87 -29.09 -29.63 -4.12
N GLN A 88 -30.24 -29.15 -4.59
CA GLN A 88 -30.33 -28.14 -5.65
C GLN A 88 -29.84 -26.77 -5.17
N ASP A 89 -30.19 -26.36 -3.94
CA ASP A 89 -29.68 -25.13 -3.34
C ASP A 89 -28.15 -25.17 -3.21
N LEU A 90 -27.59 -26.29 -2.76
CA LEU A 90 -26.13 -26.45 -2.69
C LEU A 90 -25.46 -26.35 -4.07
N GLU A 91 -26.06 -26.94 -5.10
CA GLU A 91 -25.50 -26.87 -6.45
C GLU A 91 -25.61 -25.46 -7.05
N THR A 92 -26.72 -24.76 -6.80
CA THR A 92 -26.89 -23.37 -7.24
C THR A 92 -25.96 -22.42 -6.51
N LEU A 93 -25.75 -22.57 -5.20
CA LEU A 93 -24.73 -21.82 -4.46
C LEU A 93 -23.32 -22.10 -5.00
N ARG A 94 -23.01 -23.35 -5.33
CA ARG A 94 -21.72 -23.73 -5.92
C ARG A 94 -21.53 -23.13 -7.31
N ALA A 95 -22.57 -23.10 -8.12
CA ALA A 95 -22.56 -22.45 -9.44
C ALA A 95 -22.44 -20.92 -9.33
N GLN A 96 -23.09 -20.29 -8.35
CA GLN A 96 -22.96 -18.85 -8.09
C GLN A 96 -21.54 -18.49 -7.61
N LEU A 97 -20.93 -19.31 -6.76
CA LEU A 97 -19.53 -19.15 -6.34
C LEU A 97 -18.55 -19.34 -7.51
N ALA A 98 -18.86 -20.22 -8.47
CA ALA A 98 -18.05 -20.40 -9.68
C ALA A 98 -18.20 -19.26 -10.71
N GLN A 99 -19.25 -18.45 -10.60
CA GLN A 99 -19.48 -17.27 -11.43
C GLN A 99 -18.83 -15.99 -10.87
N ILE A 100 -18.33 -16.00 -9.62
CA ILE A 100 -17.46 -14.95 -9.13
C ILE A 100 -16.16 -15.04 -9.94
N PRO A 101 -15.82 -14.05 -10.80
CA PRO A 101 -14.61 -14.10 -11.59
C PRO A 101 -13.43 -14.30 -10.64
N ALA A 102 -12.60 -15.30 -10.94
CA ALA A 102 -11.58 -15.78 -10.03
C ALA A 102 -10.70 -14.62 -9.58
N VAL A 103 -10.71 -14.34 -8.27
CA VAL A 103 -9.75 -13.48 -7.58
C VAL A 103 -8.31 -13.82 -7.99
N GLU A 104 -8.07 -15.04 -8.46
CA GLU A 104 -6.81 -15.53 -9.02
C GLU A 104 -6.35 -14.79 -10.29
N ALA A 105 -7.27 -14.43 -11.21
CA ALA A 105 -6.92 -13.71 -12.44
C ALA A 105 -6.52 -12.26 -12.13
N GLU A 106 -7.24 -11.62 -11.23
CA GLU A 106 -6.91 -10.27 -10.74
C GLU A 106 -5.60 -10.29 -9.94
N ARG A 107 -5.42 -11.28 -9.04
CA ARG A 107 -4.16 -11.50 -8.31
C ARG A 107 -2.98 -11.75 -9.24
N ALA A 108 -3.17 -12.46 -10.37
CA ALA A 108 -2.11 -12.69 -11.34
C ALA A 108 -1.69 -11.40 -12.05
N LEU A 109 -2.64 -10.55 -12.44
CA LEU A 109 -2.37 -9.22 -12.99
C LEU A 109 -1.63 -8.34 -11.96
N TRP A 110 -2.05 -8.37 -10.69
CA TRP A 110 -1.40 -7.63 -9.62
C TRP A 110 0.02 -8.12 -9.32
N GLN A 111 0.23 -9.44 -9.28
CA GLN A 111 1.56 -10.03 -9.10
C GLN A 111 2.50 -9.70 -10.28
N ALA A 112 1.98 -9.68 -11.50
CA ALA A 112 2.74 -9.26 -12.67
C ALA A 112 3.11 -7.76 -12.60
N ALA A 113 2.18 -6.89 -12.19
CA ALA A 113 2.44 -5.47 -12.00
C ALA A 113 3.48 -5.21 -10.90
N LEU A 114 3.35 -5.87 -9.74
CA LEU A 114 4.32 -5.83 -8.64
C LEU A 114 5.71 -6.29 -9.10
N GLY A 115 5.79 -7.44 -9.78
CA GLY A 115 7.07 -7.96 -10.29
C GLY A 115 7.70 -7.04 -11.34
N SER A 116 6.90 -6.42 -12.21
CA SER A 116 7.41 -5.44 -13.18
C SER A 116 7.95 -4.17 -12.50
N THR A 117 7.29 -3.75 -11.42
CA THR A 117 7.68 -2.59 -10.62
C THR A 117 8.97 -2.88 -9.87
N GLU A 118 9.07 -4.03 -9.21
CA GLU A 118 10.28 -4.49 -8.53
C GLU A 118 11.47 -4.60 -9.49
N ALA A 119 11.25 -5.14 -10.69
CA ALA A 119 12.28 -5.19 -11.74
C ALA A 119 12.68 -3.80 -12.26
N SER A 120 11.77 -2.82 -12.26
CA SER A 120 12.08 -1.43 -12.63
C SER A 120 12.91 -0.74 -11.55
N VAL A 121 12.53 -0.90 -10.28
CA VAL A 121 13.25 -0.35 -9.12
C VAL A 121 14.64 -0.97 -9.00
N ALA A 122 14.77 -2.28 -9.20
CA ALA A 122 16.06 -2.97 -9.21
C ALA A 122 16.98 -2.44 -10.31
N ARG A 123 16.46 -2.20 -11.52
CA ARG A 123 17.22 -1.59 -12.63
C ARG A 123 17.66 -0.16 -12.31
N VAL A 124 16.79 0.65 -11.73
CA VAL A 124 17.15 2.01 -11.30
C VAL A 124 18.23 1.96 -10.22
N LEU A 125 18.08 1.12 -9.20
CA LEU A 125 19.09 0.94 -8.15
C LEU A 125 20.43 0.49 -8.73
N GLU A 126 20.44 -0.44 -9.67
CA GLU A 126 21.65 -0.90 -10.34
C GLU A 126 22.30 0.23 -11.16
N SER A 127 21.51 1.01 -11.90
CA SER A 127 22.01 2.17 -12.66
C SER A 127 22.64 3.23 -11.73
N VAL A 128 21.98 3.57 -10.62
CA VAL A 128 22.50 4.51 -9.62
C VAL A 128 23.78 3.98 -8.98
N GLN A 129 23.86 2.67 -8.70
CA GLN A 129 25.10 2.07 -8.19
C GLN A 129 26.24 2.10 -9.20
N GLN A 130 25.95 1.84 -10.48
CA GLN A 130 26.94 1.93 -11.56
C GLN A 130 27.44 3.37 -11.70
N ASP A 131 26.54 4.35 -11.73
CA ASP A 131 26.89 5.78 -11.79
C ASP A 131 27.75 6.18 -10.60
N ARG A 132 27.39 5.77 -9.38
CA ARG A 132 28.23 6.04 -8.19
C ARG A 132 29.61 5.41 -8.29
N ARG A 133 29.75 4.21 -8.86
CA ARG A 133 31.06 3.57 -9.08
C ARG A 133 31.88 4.34 -10.10
N LEU A 134 31.27 4.75 -11.22
CA LEU A 134 31.92 5.55 -12.26
C LEU A 134 32.38 6.90 -11.70
N LEU A 135 31.51 7.62 -10.99
CA LEU A 135 31.88 8.88 -10.33
C LEU A 135 33.00 8.67 -9.30
N THR A 136 32.97 7.57 -8.54
CA THR A 136 34.01 7.29 -7.54
C THR A 136 35.35 7.01 -8.23
N GLN A 137 35.36 6.25 -9.32
CA GLN A 137 36.56 5.98 -10.12
C GLN A 137 37.11 7.27 -10.73
N GLU A 138 36.25 8.10 -11.32
CA GLU A 138 36.63 9.39 -11.88
C GLU A 138 37.22 10.31 -10.79
N LEU A 139 36.61 10.37 -9.61
CA LEU A 139 37.14 11.13 -8.47
C LEU A 139 38.47 10.59 -7.96
N THR A 140 38.70 9.28 -7.97
CA THR A 140 40.01 8.71 -7.58
C THR A 140 41.10 9.07 -8.57
N VAL A 141 40.84 8.92 -9.87
CA VAL A 141 41.76 9.30 -10.94
C VAL A 141 42.05 10.80 -10.89
N MET A 142 41.01 11.63 -10.70
CA MET A 142 41.15 13.07 -10.49
C MET A 142 42.02 13.40 -9.28
N ARG A 143 41.78 12.79 -8.11
CA ARG A 143 42.58 13.05 -6.90
C ARG A 143 44.05 12.64 -7.06
N GLU A 144 44.32 11.57 -7.79
CA GLU A 144 45.69 11.14 -8.09
C GLU A 144 46.39 12.11 -9.04
N ALA A 145 45.69 12.54 -10.11
CA ALA A 145 46.17 13.58 -11.00
C ALA A 145 46.43 14.90 -10.26
N ASP A 146 45.50 15.31 -9.40
CA ASP A 146 45.55 16.56 -8.64
C ASP A 146 46.68 16.54 -7.60
N ARG A 147 46.97 15.39 -6.97
CA ARG A 147 48.15 15.22 -6.09
C ARG A 147 49.46 15.28 -6.87
N ALA A 148 49.55 14.57 -7.99
CA ALA A 148 50.74 14.61 -8.86
C ALA A 148 51.00 16.03 -9.38
N GLN A 149 49.94 16.75 -9.72
CA GLN A 149 49.99 18.12 -10.21
C GLN A 149 50.38 19.10 -9.10
N ARG A 150 49.88 18.95 -7.86
CA ARG A 150 50.29 19.78 -6.71
C ARG A 150 51.77 19.58 -6.32
N GLU A 151 52.31 18.38 -6.47
CA GLU A 151 53.74 18.12 -6.22
C GLU A 151 54.62 18.79 -7.28
N ALA A 152 54.16 18.83 -8.54
CA ALA A 152 54.81 19.57 -9.62
C ALA A 152 54.70 21.10 -9.45
N LEU A 153 53.55 21.61 -8.97
CA LEU A 153 53.28 23.05 -8.78
C LEU A 153 54.13 23.69 -7.67
N ARG A 154 54.67 22.91 -6.73
CA ARG A 154 55.63 23.42 -5.73
C ARG A 154 56.95 23.94 -6.34
N GLN A 155 57.18 23.71 -7.63
CA GLN A 155 58.43 24.06 -8.34
C GLN A 155 58.28 25.24 -9.32
N PHE A 156 57.13 25.92 -9.38
CA PHE A 156 56.79 26.79 -10.52
C PHE A 156 56.49 28.28 -10.17
N SER A 157 56.56 29.14 -11.19
CA SER A 157 56.57 30.62 -11.14
C SER A 157 55.16 31.25 -11.15
N ALA A 158 55.06 32.58 -11.06
CA ALA A 158 53.78 33.31 -11.15
C ALA A 158 53.03 33.09 -12.48
N ALA A 159 53.74 32.82 -13.58
CA ALA A 159 53.12 32.49 -14.87
C ALA A 159 52.40 31.13 -14.83
N ASP A 160 52.94 30.18 -14.08
CA ASP A 160 52.37 28.84 -13.95
C ASP A 160 51.16 28.81 -13.01
N GLN A 161 51.15 29.68 -11.98
CA GLN A 161 49.97 29.90 -11.15
C GLN A 161 48.80 30.43 -11.98
N ARG A 162 49.08 31.34 -12.93
CA ARG A 162 48.10 31.88 -13.86
C ARG A 162 47.54 30.79 -14.79
N ILE A 163 48.41 29.98 -15.39
CA ILE A 163 48.03 28.85 -16.25
C ILE A 163 47.17 27.84 -15.47
N TRP A 164 47.54 27.55 -14.22
CA TRP A 164 46.78 26.65 -13.36
C TRP A 164 45.38 27.19 -13.04
N GLN A 165 45.24 28.47 -12.68
CA GLN A 165 43.93 29.08 -12.39
C GLN A 165 43.00 29.06 -13.60
N LEU A 166 43.54 29.27 -14.82
CA LEU A 166 42.78 29.16 -16.07
C LEU A 166 42.37 27.71 -16.36
N ALA A 167 43.25 26.73 -16.10
CA ALA A 167 42.94 25.32 -16.26
C ALA A 167 41.84 24.86 -15.27
N GLU A 168 41.90 25.31 -14.02
CA GLU A 168 40.89 25.03 -13.00
C GLU A 168 39.54 25.66 -13.37
N ALA A 169 39.53 26.91 -13.81
CA ALA A 169 38.33 27.58 -14.32
C ALA A 169 37.67 26.77 -15.47
N ARG A 170 38.47 26.28 -16.41
CA ARG A 170 37.99 25.45 -17.53
C ARG A 170 37.42 24.11 -17.04
N TYR A 171 38.06 23.49 -16.05
CA TYR A 171 37.55 22.26 -15.46
C TYR A 171 36.20 22.48 -14.77
N MET A 172 36.09 23.52 -13.94
CA MET A 172 34.84 23.88 -13.27
C MET A 172 33.70 24.17 -14.26
N LEU A 173 33.98 24.85 -15.38
CA LEU A 173 32.98 25.05 -16.44
C LEU A 173 32.52 23.74 -17.09
N ARG A 174 33.44 22.81 -17.38
CA ARG A 174 33.08 21.49 -17.93
C ARG A 174 32.25 20.69 -16.93
N LEU A 175 32.63 20.72 -15.66
CA LEU A 175 31.88 20.07 -14.59
C LEU A 175 30.47 20.67 -14.46
N ALA A 176 30.33 21.99 -14.55
CA ALA A 176 29.04 22.66 -14.54
C ALA A 176 28.17 22.24 -15.73
N HIS A 177 28.76 22.17 -16.93
CA HIS A 177 28.06 21.71 -18.13
C HIS A 177 27.58 20.27 -17.99
N GLN A 178 28.44 19.37 -17.51
CA GLN A 178 28.08 17.98 -17.25
C GLN A 178 26.96 17.86 -16.20
N ARG A 179 27.01 18.66 -15.12
CA ARG A 179 25.96 18.68 -14.09
C ARG A 179 24.62 19.17 -14.63
N LEU A 180 24.64 20.15 -15.53
CA LEU A 180 23.43 20.60 -16.23
C LEU A 180 22.89 19.53 -17.18
N SER A 181 23.76 18.87 -17.95
CA SER A 181 23.33 17.88 -18.95
C SER A 181 22.86 16.56 -18.36
N LEU A 182 23.47 16.10 -17.25
CA LEU A 182 23.16 14.80 -16.63
C LEU A 182 22.14 14.93 -15.49
N GLY A 183 22.30 15.94 -14.64
CA GLY A 183 21.54 16.07 -13.40
C GLY A 183 20.52 17.19 -13.41
N GLY A 184 20.59 18.12 -14.36
CA GLY A 184 19.75 19.33 -14.35
C GLY A 184 19.87 20.16 -13.07
N ASP A 185 21.02 20.09 -12.40
CA ASP A 185 21.27 20.74 -11.11
C ASP A 185 21.72 22.19 -11.31
N VAL A 186 20.75 23.09 -11.54
CA VAL A 186 21.00 24.52 -11.79
C VAL A 186 21.74 25.20 -10.64
N SER A 187 21.42 24.84 -9.39
CA SER A 187 22.07 25.42 -8.19
C SER A 187 23.56 25.10 -8.12
N VAL A 188 23.93 23.84 -8.42
CA VAL A 188 25.32 23.39 -8.47
C VAL A 188 26.06 24.10 -9.60
N ALA A 189 25.45 24.18 -10.78
CA ALA A 189 26.04 24.86 -11.93
C ALA A 189 26.29 26.35 -11.65
N LEU A 190 25.34 27.07 -11.05
CA LEU A 190 25.51 28.48 -10.66
C LEU A 190 26.64 28.66 -9.64
N THR A 191 26.78 27.74 -8.69
CA THR A 191 27.86 27.78 -7.68
C THR A 191 29.24 27.58 -8.31
N LEU A 192 29.33 26.66 -9.29
CA LEU A 192 30.56 26.45 -10.07
C LEU A 192 30.88 27.68 -10.92
N LEU A 193 29.90 28.23 -11.66
CA LEU A 193 30.07 29.46 -12.44
C LEU A 193 30.52 30.65 -11.57
N ASP A 194 30.00 30.78 -10.35
CA ASP A 194 30.41 31.82 -9.41
C ASP A 194 31.86 31.63 -8.93
N SER A 195 32.28 30.38 -8.73
CA SER A 195 33.67 30.05 -8.40
C SER A 195 34.61 30.37 -9.55
N VAL A 196 34.18 30.15 -10.80
CA VAL A 196 34.94 30.53 -11.98
C VAL A 196 35.07 32.05 -12.10
N ASP A 197 34.00 32.82 -11.93
CA ASP A 197 34.06 34.29 -11.97
C ASP A 197 35.05 34.85 -10.93
N LYS A 198 35.01 34.31 -9.71
CA LYS A 198 35.95 34.67 -8.64
C LYS A 198 37.40 34.35 -9.01
N SER A 199 37.65 33.18 -9.59
CA SER A 199 38.98 32.78 -10.07
C SER A 199 39.48 33.73 -11.16
N LEU A 200 38.64 34.03 -12.16
CA LEU A 200 38.97 34.95 -13.25
C LEU A 200 39.17 36.40 -12.77
N GLN A 201 38.42 36.83 -11.75
CA GLN A 201 38.60 38.15 -11.14
C GLN A 201 39.96 38.27 -10.44
N SER A 202 40.46 37.20 -9.82
CA SER A 202 41.75 37.21 -9.13
C SER A 202 42.96 37.32 -10.07
N LEU A 203 42.77 36.99 -11.35
CA LEU A 203 43.79 37.10 -12.41
C LEU A 203 44.01 38.53 -12.91
N ASP A 204 43.04 39.43 -12.68
CA ASP A 204 43.05 40.86 -13.03
C ASP A 204 43.54 41.19 -14.46
N ASP A 205 43.17 40.36 -15.45
CA ASP A 205 43.54 40.55 -16.86
C ASP A 205 42.39 41.19 -17.68
N PRO A 206 42.57 42.39 -18.27
CA PRO A 206 41.58 43.03 -19.14
C PRO A 206 41.12 42.18 -20.34
N ARG A 207 41.95 41.28 -20.83
CA ARG A 207 41.62 40.38 -21.96
C ARG A 207 40.59 39.32 -21.58
N LEU A 208 40.43 39.00 -20.28
CA LEU A 208 39.40 38.09 -19.78
C LEU A 208 37.99 38.72 -19.75
N THR A 209 37.85 40.00 -20.07
CA THR A 209 36.55 40.70 -20.05
C THR A 209 35.52 40.03 -20.96
N SER A 210 35.93 39.51 -22.13
CA SER A 210 35.03 38.77 -23.02
C SER A 210 34.48 37.50 -22.36
N VAL A 211 35.36 36.74 -21.69
CA VAL A 211 35.01 35.52 -20.94
C VAL A 211 34.06 35.84 -19.79
N ARG A 212 34.36 36.90 -19.01
CA ARG A 212 33.49 37.33 -17.90
C ARG A 212 32.12 37.80 -18.39
N SER A 213 32.04 38.42 -19.57
CA SER A 213 30.76 38.80 -20.17
C SER A 213 29.92 37.59 -20.59
N ALA A 214 30.56 36.56 -21.16
CA ALA A 214 29.90 35.30 -21.51
C ALA A 214 29.39 34.59 -20.25
N LEU A 215 30.21 34.57 -19.20
CA LEU A 215 29.87 33.97 -17.92
C LEU A 215 28.72 34.67 -17.20
N ALA A 216 28.68 36.01 -17.25
CA ALA A 216 27.55 36.77 -16.75
C ALA A 216 26.25 36.46 -17.50
N PHE A 217 26.31 36.32 -18.83
CA PHE A 217 25.16 35.95 -19.65
C PHE A 217 24.64 34.54 -19.30
N ASP A 218 25.53 33.57 -19.17
CA ASP A 218 25.15 32.18 -18.86
C ASP A 218 24.59 32.07 -17.43
N LYS A 219 25.16 32.79 -16.45
CA LYS A 219 24.61 32.91 -15.09
C LYS A 219 23.18 33.49 -15.10
N GLU A 220 22.96 34.54 -15.88
CA GLU A 220 21.63 35.17 -16.02
C GLU A 220 20.63 34.30 -16.78
N ALA A 221 21.07 33.53 -17.77
CA ALA A 221 20.21 32.58 -18.46
C ALA A 221 19.75 31.47 -17.52
N LEU A 222 20.67 30.92 -16.71
CA LEU A 222 20.39 29.89 -15.73
C LEU A 222 19.56 30.38 -14.55
N SER A 223 19.78 31.61 -14.06
CA SER A 223 19.03 32.16 -12.91
C SER A 223 17.54 32.37 -13.20
N ARG A 224 17.16 32.52 -14.47
CA ARG A 224 15.76 32.64 -14.91
C ARG A 224 15.01 31.31 -14.90
N VAL A 225 15.73 30.19 -14.86
CA VAL A 225 15.12 28.87 -14.73
C VAL A 225 14.67 28.69 -13.29
N ASN A 226 13.36 28.69 -13.06
CA ASN A 226 12.83 28.36 -11.73
C ASN A 226 13.21 26.91 -11.39
N ALA A 227 14.08 26.72 -10.40
CA ALA A 227 14.52 25.41 -9.97
C ALA A 227 13.34 24.65 -9.35
N ILE A 228 13.14 23.42 -9.78
CA ILE A 228 12.11 22.55 -9.21
C ILE A 228 12.59 22.12 -7.81
N ASP A 229 11.75 22.34 -6.81
CA ASP A 229 12.01 21.88 -5.45
C ASP A 229 11.69 20.38 -5.32
N ILE A 230 12.64 19.55 -5.77
CA ILE A 230 12.53 18.08 -5.73
C ILE A 230 12.40 17.61 -4.28
N GLU A 231 13.15 18.21 -3.36
CA GLU A 231 13.17 17.84 -1.94
C GLU A 231 11.83 18.16 -1.27
N GLY A 232 11.33 19.37 -1.46
CA GLY A 232 10.01 19.76 -0.97
C GLY A 232 8.90 18.90 -1.57
N THR A 233 8.96 18.59 -2.86
CA THR A 233 7.98 17.71 -3.51
C THR A 233 8.05 16.28 -2.95
N TYR A 234 9.25 15.76 -2.69
CA TYR A 234 9.45 14.46 -2.05
C TYR A 234 8.82 14.41 -0.65
N PHE A 235 9.02 15.45 0.16
CA PHE A 235 8.40 15.54 1.48
C PHE A 235 6.87 15.65 1.40
N GLN A 236 6.33 16.35 0.41
CA GLN A 236 4.89 16.42 0.19
C GLN A 236 4.32 15.03 -0.10
N ILE A 237 4.95 14.25 -0.99
CA ILE A 237 4.53 12.86 -1.26
C ILE A 237 4.71 11.97 -0.03
N SER A 238 5.77 12.20 0.77
CA SER A 238 6.01 11.45 2.01
C SER A 238 4.90 11.68 3.05
N ALA A 239 4.44 12.92 3.19
CA ALA A 239 3.32 13.25 4.07
C ALA A 239 2.01 12.57 3.62
N LEU A 240 1.77 12.47 2.30
CA LEU A 240 0.63 11.71 1.77
C LEU A 240 0.74 10.23 2.09
N LEU A 241 1.92 9.63 1.91
CA LEU A 241 2.17 8.22 2.27
C LEU A 241 1.91 7.96 3.75
N GLU A 242 2.36 8.86 4.64
CA GLU A 242 2.10 8.77 6.07
C GLU A 242 0.60 8.85 6.38
N GLN A 243 -0.13 9.79 5.75
CA GLN A 243 -1.59 9.89 5.87
C GLN A 243 -2.30 8.60 5.43
N LEU A 244 -1.87 7.97 4.33
CA LEU A 244 -2.41 6.69 3.87
C LEU A 244 -2.08 5.53 4.83
N SER A 245 -0.91 5.56 5.47
CA SER A 245 -0.51 4.54 6.45
C SER A 245 -1.45 4.55 7.65
N VAL A 246 -1.78 5.72 8.18
CA VAL A 246 -2.71 5.88 9.30
C VAL A 246 -4.12 5.39 8.93
N ALA A 247 -4.57 5.67 7.70
CA ALA A 247 -5.85 5.19 7.20
C ALA A 247 -5.92 3.65 7.11
N SER A 248 -4.80 2.98 6.84
CA SER A 248 -4.72 1.51 6.80
C SER A 248 -4.93 0.85 8.17
N TYR A 249 -4.56 1.52 9.26
CA TYR A 249 -4.67 0.97 10.61
C TYR A 249 -6.03 1.23 11.30
N SER A 250 -6.86 2.11 10.73
CA SER A 250 -8.17 2.45 11.29
C SER A 250 -9.28 2.31 10.24
N PRO A 251 -9.78 1.09 9.98
CA PRO A 251 -11.00 0.89 9.20
C PRO A 251 -12.26 1.32 9.98
N ALA A 252 -12.14 2.20 10.98
CA ALA A 252 -13.26 2.66 11.80
C ALA A 252 -14.37 3.33 10.97
N TRP A 253 -14.04 3.91 9.80
CA TRP A 253 -15.04 4.44 8.86
C TRP A 253 -15.86 3.32 8.16
N ILE A 254 -15.24 2.16 7.91
CA ILE A 254 -15.91 0.97 7.34
C ILE A 254 -16.85 0.34 8.39
N ALA A 255 -16.43 0.32 9.66
CA ALA A 255 -17.22 -0.22 10.76
C ALA A 255 -18.38 0.70 11.19
N SER A 256 -18.21 2.02 11.13
CA SER A 256 -19.24 2.99 11.56
C SER A 256 -20.39 3.17 10.57
N GLN A 257 -20.20 2.92 9.28
CA GLN A 257 -21.31 2.93 8.30
C GLN A 257 -22.05 1.58 8.19
N SER A 258 -21.47 0.50 8.74
CA SER A 258 -22.14 -0.80 8.86
C SER A 258 -22.94 -0.94 10.16
N ALA A 259 -22.89 0.07 11.04
CA ALA A 259 -23.74 0.11 12.22
C ALA A 259 -25.17 0.45 11.79
N PRO A 260 -26.19 -0.36 12.16
CA PRO A 260 -27.59 0.04 11.99
C PRO A 260 -27.80 1.41 12.63
N PRO A 261 -28.53 2.34 12.00
CA PRO A 261 -28.84 3.62 12.63
C PRO A 261 -29.50 3.36 13.98
N GLU A 262 -28.92 3.91 15.06
CA GLU A 262 -29.54 3.91 16.38
C GLU A 262 -30.96 4.50 16.24
N MET A 263 -31.94 3.72 16.70
CA MET A 263 -33.35 4.10 16.65
C MET A 263 -33.54 5.45 17.38
N PRO A 264 -34.29 6.41 16.81
CA PRO A 264 -34.77 7.53 17.61
C PRO A 264 -35.76 6.99 18.64
N ASP A 265 -35.44 7.19 19.93
CA ASP A 265 -36.35 6.97 21.05
C ASP A 265 -37.62 7.81 20.85
N THR A 266 -38.67 7.17 20.33
CA THR A 266 -39.99 7.79 20.17
C THR A 266 -40.85 7.45 21.38
N SER A 267 -40.49 8.01 22.54
CA SER A 267 -41.44 8.16 23.64
C SER A 267 -42.38 9.33 23.31
N ASN A 268 -43.45 9.07 22.56
CA ASN A 268 -44.68 9.85 22.67
C ASN A 268 -45.86 9.13 22.04
N GLN A 269 -46.68 8.57 22.91
CA GLN A 269 -47.99 8.02 22.60
C GLN A 269 -49.04 9.12 22.81
N PRO A 270 -50.02 9.26 21.91
CA PRO A 270 -51.37 9.56 22.35
C PRO A 270 -52.32 8.43 21.95
N THR A 271 -53.10 8.02 22.93
CA THR A 271 -54.18 7.05 22.86
C THR A 271 -55.40 7.62 22.13
N THR A 272 -55.87 6.95 21.07
CA THR A 272 -57.30 6.93 20.72
C THR A 272 -57.69 5.57 20.12
N LYS A 273 -58.87 5.10 20.55
CA LYS A 273 -59.53 3.82 20.26
C LYS A 273 -59.83 3.59 18.78
N ASP A 274 -59.82 2.29 18.41
CA ASP A 274 -60.43 1.67 17.22
C ASP A 274 -60.21 2.38 15.88
N ASP A 275 -59.09 2.04 15.23
CA ASP A 275 -59.15 1.06 14.14
C ASP A 275 -57.74 0.75 13.62
N SER A 276 -57.57 -0.52 13.25
CA SER A 276 -56.49 -1.01 12.39
C SER A 276 -55.08 -1.14 12.97
N VAL A 277 -54.94 -2.13 13.86
CA VAL A 277 -53.65 -2.82 14.14
C VAL A 277 -53.02 -3.38 12.84
N TRP A 278 -53.85 -3.75 11.86
CA TRP A 278 -53.42 -4.25 10.56
C TRP A 278 -52.77 -3.17 9.66
N VAL A 279 -53.28 -1.93 9.67
CA VAL A 279 -52.64 -0.81 8.97
C VAL A 279 -51.32 -0.42 9.64
N ARG A 280 -51.21 -0.56 10.97
CA ARG A 280 -49.92 -0.35 11.67
C ARG A 280 -48.88 -1.42 11.36
N LEU A 281 -49.31 -2.67 11.12
CA LEU A 281 -48.42 -3.75 10.70
C LEU A 281 -47.98 -3.58 9.24
N LEU A 282 -48.90 -3.20 8.34
CA LEU A 282 -48.56 -2.92 6.94
C LEU A 282 -47.68 -1.66 6.79
N ALA A 283 -47.95 -0.61 7.55
CA ALA A 283 -47.12 0.60 7.55
C ALA A 283 -45.71 0.35 8.12
N LYS A 284 -45.58 -0.55 9.11
CA LYS A 284 -44.27 -0.99 9.62
C LYS A 284 -43.51 -1.90 8.66
N LEU A 285 -44.22 -2.64 7.79
CA LEU A 285 -43.59 -3.45 6.75
C LEU A 285 -43.13 -2.62 5.55
N ASP A 286 -43.88 -1.55 5.23
CA ASP A 286 -43.54 -0.59 4.18
C ASP A 286 -42.31 0.25 4.55
N ASP A 287 -42.20 0.66 5.83
CA ASP A 287 -41.02 1.39 6.32
C ASP A 287 -39.76 0.50 6.41
N TYR A 288 -39.94 -0.82 6.62
CA TYR A 288 -38.85 -1.80 6.62
C TYR A 288 -38.39 -2.21 5.21
N LEU A 289 -39.18 -1.88 4.18
CA LEU A 289 -38.87 -2.11 2.77
C LEU A 289 -38.70 -0.78 2.03
N GLN A 290 -38.08 0.22 2.66
CA GLN A 290 -37.51 1.34 1.92
C GLN A 290 -36.32 0.85 1.11
N VAL A 291 -36.59 0.38 -0.11
CA VAL A 291 -35.59 0.26 -1.16
C VAL A 291 -35.21 1.67 -1.56
N ARG A 292 -34.24 2.23 -0.84
CA ARG A 292 -33.56 3.43 -1.28
C ARG A 292 -32.70 3.01 -2.47
N PRO A 293 -32.89 3.57 -3.69
CA PRO A 293 -31.95 3.31 -4.76
C PRO A 293 -30.63 3.92 -4.32
N LEU A 294 -29.70 3.08 -3.84
CA LEU A 294 -28.30 3.45 -3.79
C LEU A 294 -27.90 3.66 -5.25
N GLN A 295 -27.82 4.92 -5.66
CA GLN A 295 -27.03 5.33 -6.80
C GLN A 295 -25.56 5.13 -6.40
N LEU A 296 -25.14 3.86 -6.35
CA LEU A 296 -23.76 3.46 -6.28
C LEU A 296 -23.33 3.16 -7.70
N GLU A 297 -22.82 4.16 -8.40
CA GLU A 297 -21.98 3.94 -9.58
C GLU A 297 -20.53 3.56 -9.19
N GLN A 298 -20.26 3.37 -7.89
CA GLN A 298 -18.96 2.93 -7.36
C GLN A 298 -19.12 1.62 -6.58
N ASP A 299 -18.35 0.62 -6.97
CA ASP A 299 -18.31 -0.70 -6.34
C ASP A 299 -17.79 -0.57 -4.90
N TRP A 300 -18.63 -0.96 -3.93
CA TRP A 300 -18.27 -0.99 -2.51
C TRP A 300 -17.23 -2.10 -2.25
N VAL A 301 -16.12 -1.72 -1.65
CA VAL A 301 -14.96 -2.60 -1.45
C VAL A 301 -15.08 -3.35 -0.12
N ASN A 302 -14.91 -4.69 -0.12
CA ASN A 302 -14.84 -5.49 1.10
C ASN A 302 -13.64 -5.04 1.97
N PRO A 303 -13.71 -5.03 3.32
CA PRO A 303 -12.60 -4.58 4.18
C PRO A 303 -11.24 -5.26 3.89
N THR A 304 -11.22 -6.48 3.37
CA THR A 304 -9.98 -7.14 2.92
C THR A 304 -9.44 -6.58 1.60
N GLN A 305 -10.31 -6.18 0.68
CA GLN A 305 -9.95 -5.55 -0.60
C GLN A 305 -9.49 -4.09 -0.40
N ALA A 306 -10.05 -3.38 0.59
CA ALA A 306 -9.69 -1.99 0.89
C ALA A 306 -8.22 -1.84 1.32
N ASN A 307 -7.72 -2.79 2.14
CA ASN A 307 -6.32 -2.82 2.56
C ASN A 307 -5.36 -3.10 1.39
N MET A 308 -5.73 -3.98 0.45
CA MET A 308 -4.92 -4.22 -0.75
C MET A 308 -4.85 -2.96 -1.62
N LEU A 309 -5.96 -2.24 -1.73
CA LEU A 309 -6.05 -1.00 -2.48
C LEU A 309 -5.14 0.10 -1.88
N LEU A 310 -5.14 0.23 -0.55
CA LEU A 310 -4.23 1.14 0.16
C LEU A 310 -2.75 0.78 -0.06
N GLN A 311 -2.40 -0.50 -0.02
CA GLN A 311 -1.02 -0.96 -0.28
C GLN A 311 -0.59 -0.63 -1.72
N ASN A 312 -1.49 -0.80 -2.69
CA ASN A 312 -1.20 -0.46 -4.08
C ASN A 312 -1.02 1.06 -4.27
N LEU A 313 -1.84 1.89 -3.62
CA LEU A 313 -1.64 3.33 -3.62
C LEU A 313 -0.30 3.74 -3.00
N GLN A 314 0.07 3.13 -1.86
CA GLN A 314 1.37 3.36 -1.24
C GLN A 314 2.53 2.97 -2.17
N LEU A 315 2.41 1.85 -2.88
CA LEU A 315 3.40 1.43 -3.85
C LEU A 315 3.55 2.45 -4.99
N LEU A 316 2.44 2.88 -5.59
CA LEU A 316 2.46 3.84 -6.70
C LEU A 316 3.01 5.21 -6.27
N LEU A 317 2.65 5.69 -5.08
CA LEU A 317 3.22 6.91 -4.51
C LEU A 317 4.72 6.76 -4.25
N THR A 318 5.18 5.61 -3.75
CA THR A 318 6.60 5.33 -3.58
C THR A 318 7.33 5.28 -4.92
N GLN A 319 6.72 4.67 -5.95
CA GLN A 319 7.26 4.68 -7.30
C GLN A 319 7.39 6.11 -7.84
N SER A 320 6.40 6.97 -7.58
CA SER A 320 6.48 8.39 -7.96
C SER A 320 7.64 9.11 -7.25
N GLN A 321 7.94 8.79 -5.99
CA GLN A 321 9.11 9.36 -5.29
C GLN A 321 10.42 8.92 -5.93
N ILE A 322 10.54 7.65 -6.28
CA ILE A 322 11.74 7.12 -6.94
C ILE A 322 11.91 7.80 -8.31
N ALA A 323 10.83 7.91 -9.08
CA ALA A 323 10.83 8.59 -10.37
C ALA A 323 11.19 10.07 -10.25
N LEU A 324 10.69 10.75 -9.21
CA LEU A 324 11.01 12.15 -8.88
C LEU A 324 12.51 12.33 -8.61
N ILE A 325 13.12 11.46 -7.79
CA ILE A 325 14.55 11.50 -7.49
C ILE A 325 15.39 11.17 -8.73
N ALA A 326 14.93 10.21 -9.54
CA ALA A 326 15.54 9.84 -10.81
C ALA A 326 15.32 10.89 -11.92
N ARG A 327 14.50 11.93 -11.67
CA ARG A 327 14.04 12.93 -12.66
C ARG A 327 13.38 12.30 -13.89
N ASP A 328 12.76 11.14 -13.73
CA ASP A 328 11.99 10.47 -14.78
C ASP A 328 10.56 11.01 -14.81
N ASP A 329 10.36 12.05 -15.62
CA ASP A 329 9.08 12.74 -15.82
C ASP A 329 7.96 11.78 -16.27
N ARG A 330 8.27 10.84 -17.16
CA ARG A 330 7.28 9.91 -17.70
C ARG A 330 6.79 8.95 -16.63
N LEU A 331 7.71 8.34 -15.87
CA LEU A 331 7.34 7.40 -14.82
C LEU A 331 6.67 8.12 -13.63
N TYR A 332 7.08 9.36 -13.34
CA TYR A 332 6.45 10.20 -12.32
C TYR A 332 4.98 10.47 -12.65
N HIS A 333 4.69 11.00 -13.85
CA HIS A 333 3.31 11.28 -14.25
C HIS A 333 2.47 10.01 -14.39
N ALA A 334 3.02 8.94 -14.97
CA ALA A 334 2.29 7.68 -15.12
C ALA A 334 1.88 7.06 -13.77
N SER A 335 2.78 7.08 -12.78
CA SER A 335 2.46 6.55 -11.44
C SER A 335 1.42 7.41 -10.71
N LEU A 336 1.48 8.74 -10.83
CA LEU A 336 0.47 9.64 -10.26
C LEU A 336 -0.88 9.57 -11.00
N GLU A 337 -0.90 9.37 -12.31
CA GLU A 337 -2.12 9.16 -13.10
C GLU A 337 -2.82 7.88 -12.65
N GLN A 338 -2.07 6.80 -12.48
CA GLN A 338 -2.61 5.55 -11.96
C GLN A 338 -3.17 5.71 -10.54
N VAL A 339 -2.54 6.50 -9.67
CA VAL A 339 -3.10 6.86 -8.35
C VAL A 339 -4.44 7.59 -8.50
N SER A 340 -4.52 8.58 -9.39
CA SER A 340 -5.77 9.33 -9.64
C SER A 340 -6.89 8.42 -10.12
N ASP A 341 -6.63 7.57 -11.11
CA ASP A 341 -7.61 6.63 -11.66
C ASP A 341 -8.18 5.67 -10.61
N TRP A 342 -7.38 5.31 -9.61
CA TRP A 342 -7.82 4.43 -8.53
C TRP A 342 -8.67 5.19 -7.52
N LEU A 343 -8.29 6.43 -7.20
CA LEU A 343 -9.06 7.30 -6.32
C LEU A 343 -10.39 7.73 -6.94
N ASP A 344 -10.56 7.65 -8.25
CA ASP A 344 -11.84 7.90 -8.93
C ASP A 344 -12.72 6.65 -9.04
N ARG A 345 -12.12 5.47 -9.17
CA ARG A 345 -12.85 4.20 -9.29
C ARG A 345 -13.34 3.65 -7.95
N TYR A 346 -12.60 3.87 -6.86
CA TYR A 346 -12.88 3.23 -5.59
C TYR A 346 -12.96 4.23 -4.44
N VAL A 347 -13.91 4.03 -3.52
CA VAL A 347 -14.01 4.79 -2.28
C VAL A 347 -13.25 4.04 -1.18
N ILE A 348 -12.18 4.66 -0.66
CA ILE A 348 -11.19 3.99 0.20
C ILE A 348 -11.11 4.64 1.58
N MET A 349 -11.55 5.88 1.67
CA MET A 349 -11.54 6.69 2.87
C MET A 349 -12.77 7.61 2.88
N ASP A 350 -12.91 8.38 3.95
CA ASP A 350 -13.96 9.40 4.05
C ASP A 350 -13.95 10.36 2.84
N GLN A 351 -15.12 10.86 2.44
CA GLN A 351 -15.27 11.67 1.23
C GLN A 351 -14.39 12.92 1.25
N ASP A 352 -14.32 13.60 2.39
CA ASP A 352 -13.49 14.79 2.55
C ASP A 352 -11.99 14.48 2.46
N ALA A 353 -11.55 13.38 3.09
CA ALA A 353 -10.16 12.92 3.02
C ALA A 353 -9.78 12.50 1.59
N GLN A 354 -10.66 11.79 0.90
CA GLN A 354 -10.45 11.35 -0.48
C GLN A 354 -10.43 12.52 -1.46
N ALA A 355 -11.28 13.52 -1.26
CA ALA A 355 -11.29 14.75 -2.06
C ALA A 355 -10.00 15.56 -1.87
N HIS A 356 -9.53 15.70 -0.62
CA HIS A 356 -8.26 16.36 -0.32
C HIS A 356 -7.08 15.64 -0.99
N LEU A 357 -7.02 14.31 -0.88
CA LEU A 357 -5.97 13.51 -1.51
C LEU A 357 -5.98 13.68 -3.04
N ARG A 358 -7.15 13.57 -3.68
CA ARG A 358 -7.28 13.77 -5.14
C ARG A 358 -6.79 15.14 -5.57
N LYS A 359 -7.20 16.19 -4.85
CA LYS A 359 -6.71 17.55 -5.13
C LYS A 359 -5.19 17.64 -5.04
N ARG A 360 -4.59 17.03 -4.01
CA ARG A 360 -3.14 17.09 -3.83
C ARG A 360 -2.38 16.32 -4.91
N ILE A 361 -2.88 15.17 -5.33
CA ILE A 361 -2.32 14.41 -6.45
C ILE A 361 -2.42 15.21 -7.75
N ALA A 362 -3.56 15.85 -8.01
CA ALA A 362 -3.73 16.71 -9.19
C ALA A 362 -2.75 17.90 -9.19
N GLU A 363 -2.51 18.54 -8.03
CA GLU A 363 -1.48 19.58 -7.89
C GLU A 363 -0.08 19.04 -8.25
N LEU A 364 0.30 17.87 -7.74
CA LEU A 364 1.59 17.24 -8.01
C LEU A 364 1.76 16.85 -9.49
N GLN A 365 0.68 16.42 -10.16
CA GLN A 365 0.70 16.11 -11.59
C GLN A 365 0.93 17.33 -12.49
N THR A 366 0.75 18.57 -12.01
CA THR A 366 1.05 19.76 -12.82
C THR A 366 2.54 20.09 -12.89
N LEU A 367 3.35 19.43 -12.07
CA LEU A 367 4.78 19.70 -11.95
C LEU A 367 5.54 18.93 -13.03
N SER A 368 6.08 19.66 -14.02
CA SER A 368 6.94 19.09 -15.06
C SER A 368 8.37 18.98 -14.56
N LEU A 369 8.91 17.75 -14.53
CA LEU A 369 10.28 17.44 -14.10
C LEU A 369 11.32 17.67 -15.20
N THR A 370 10.89 17.60 -16.47
CA THR A 370 11.77 17.87 -17.62
C THR A 370 11.55 19.29 -18.12
N ARG A 371 12.53 20.18 -17.90
CA ARG A 371 12.59 21.50 -18.55
C ARG A 371 13.90 21.63 -19.31
N GLU A 372 13.83 22.14 -20.53
CA GLU A 372 15.04 22.45 -21.30
C GLU A 372 15.85 23.53 -20.55
N LEU A 373 17.05 23.15 -20.13
CA LEU A 373 17.97 24.06 -19.48
C LEU A 373 18.79 24.81 -20.54
N PRO A 374 19.04 26.11 -20.37
CA PRO A 374 19.95 26.84 -21.24
C PRO A 374 21.36 26.27 -21.09
N SER A 375 22.08 26.14 -22.22
CA SER A 375 23.46 25.67 -22.20
C SER A 375 24.42 26.78 -21.75
N ILE A 376 25.61 26.36 -21.29
CA ILE A 376 26.69 27.27 -20.86
C ILE A 376 27.88 27.25 -21.84
N ASP A 377 27.63 26.84 -23.08
CA ASP A 377 28.66 26.68 -24.10
C ASP A 377 29.37 27.99 -24.41
N ARG A 378 28.66 29.11 -24.29
CA ARG A 378 29.20 30.45 -24.53
C ARG A 378 30.40 30.73 -23.63
N SER A 379 30.30 30.44 -22.33
CA SER A 379 31.40 30.59 -21.37
C SER A 379 32.57 29.65 -21.67
N ILE A 380 32.27 28.40 -22.03
CA ILE A 380 33.29 27.38 -22.33
C ILE A 380 34.09 27.78 -23.58
N ILE A 381 33.39 28.17 -24.65
CA ILE A 381 34.01 28.60 -25.90
C ILE A 381 34.84 29.85 -25.65
N ALA A 382 34.29 30.87 -24.98
CA ALA A 382 35.02 32.11 -24.71
C ALA A 382 36.33 31.87 -23.93
N LEU A 383 36.30 31.01 -22.90
CA LEU A 383 37.52 30.68 -22.15
C LEU A 383 38.51 29.86 -22.99
N THR A 384 38.01 28.93 -23.80
CA THR A 384 38.84 28.10 -24.68
C THR A 384 39.54 28.96 -25.75
N ASP A 385 38.82 29.90 -26.36
CA ASP A 385 39.36 30.84 -27.33
C ASP A 385 40.40 31.76 -26.69
N TYR A 386 40.12 32.27 -25.49
CA TYR A 386 41.08 33.07 -24.73
C TYR A 386 42.39 32.31 -24.49
N MET A 387 42.31 31.05 -24.03
CA MET A 387 43.50 30.22 -23.79
C MET A 387 44.24 29.88 -25.10
N ALA A 388 43.55 29.75 -26.23
CA ALA A 388 44.17 29.49 -27.53
C ALA A 388 44.91 30.71 -28.09
N LEU A 389 44.49 31.93 -27.71
CA LEU A 389 45.11 33.21 -28.10
C LEU A 389 46.35 33.57 -27.28
N GLU A 390 46.66 32.81 -26.23
CA GLU A 390 47.83 32.98 -25.38
C GLU A 390 48.87 31.90 -25.76
N PRO A 391 49.63 32.07 -26.86
CA PRO A 391 50.62 31.07 -27.25
C PRO A 391 51.70 30.96 -26.18
N GLU A 392 51.95 29.73 -25.76
CA GLU A 392 53.14 29.28 -25.03
C GLU A 392 54.35 30.07 -25.53
N THR A 393 54.93 30.93 -24.70
CA THR A 393 56.23 31.53 -25.01
C THR A 393 57.26 30.41 -24.78
N PRO A 394 57.92 29.86 -25.81
CA PRO A 394 58.83 28.74 -25.59
C PRO A 394 60.05 29.25 -24.83
N ALA A 395 60.16 28.88 -23.56
CA ALA A 395 61.36 29.13 -22.79
C ALA A 395 62.45 28.14 -23.23
N ARG A 396 63.53 28.71 -23.80
CA ARG A 396 64.90 28.19 -23.99
C ARG A 396 65.28 27.73 -25.41
N SER A 397 65.57 28.72 -26.24
CA SER A 397 66.75 28.71 -27.11
C SER A 397 68.01 29.07 -26.29
N ASN A 398 69.14 28.39 -26.59
CA ASN A 398 70.53 28.57 -26.07
C ASN A 398 70.82 27.76 -24.79
N GLN A 399 71.82 26.90 -24.64
CA GLN A 399 73.06 26.52 -25.35
C GLN A 399 73.13 24.97 -25.29
N ASP A 400 73.54 24.23 -26.32
CA ASP A 400 74.96 23.96 -26.58
C ASP A 400 75.22 23.78 -28.09
N ALA A 401 75.75 24.84 -28.69
CA ALA A 401 76.68 24.73 -29.79
C ALA A 401 77.98 25.41 -29.34
N SER A 402 79.09 24.72 -29.58
CA SER A 402 80.49 25.20 -29.43
C SER A 402 81.10 25.13 -28.02
N SER A 403 81.77 24.01 -27.72
CA SER A 403 83.24 23.91 -27.73
C SER A 403 83.74 22.50 -27.43
#